data_AF-A0A541BQL7-F1
#
_entry.id   AF-A0A541BQL7-F1
#
_cell.length_a   1.000
_cell.length_b   1.000
_cell.length_c   1.000
_cell.angle_alpha   90.00
_cell.angle_beta   90.00
_cell.angle_gamma   90.00
#
_symmetry.space_group_name_H-M   'P 1'
#
loop_
_entity.id
_entity.type
_entity.pdbx_description
1 polymer ?
#
loop_
_entity_poly.entity_id
_entity_poly.type
_entity_poly.pdbx_seq_one_letter_code
_entity_poly.pdbx_strand_id
1 'polypeptide(L)'
;MGSGKDKDKKASSSTPATKPLAVGDQVVTSADPVLPDGDPSEQPGVIVDDFAGSLADDADYGRDWAHARRWAIKLDDGRLVFRSSEEVERPAG
;
A
#
# COMPACT_ATOMS: atom_id res chain seq x y z
N MET A 1 -33.80 -27.87 -26.60
CA MET A 1 -32.48 -27.24 -26.83
C MET A 1 -31.97 -26.81 -25.47
N GLY A 2 -30.87 -27.42 -25.05
CA GLY A 2 -30.36 -27.35 -23.68
C GLY A 2 -29.70 -26.01 -23.35
N SER A 3 -29.79 -25.70 -22.05
CA SER A 3 -28.74 -25.26 -21.13
C SER A 3 -27.59 -24.37 -21.64
N GLY A 4 -27.31 -23.31 -20.89
CA GLY A 4 -25.98 -22.66 -20.91
C GLY A 4 -26.01 -21.21 -20.47
N LYS A 5 -26.32 -20.98 -19.19
CA LYS A 5 -26.24 -19.67 -18.54
C LYS A 5 -24.89 -19.58 -17.84
N ASP A 6 -23.85 -19.24 -18.57
CA ASP A 6 -22.54 -19.00 -17.96
C ASP A 6 -22.38 -17.50 -17.75
N LYS A 7 -22.89 -17.07 -16.59
CA LYS A 7 -22.43 -15.85 -15.95
C LYS A 7 -21.05 -16.18 -15.40
N ASP A 8 -20.01 -15.65 -16.04
CA ASP A 8 -18.69 -15.53 -15.43
C ASP A 8 -18.80 -14.63 -14.19
N LYS A 9 -19.21 -15.25 -13.07
CA LYS A 9 -18.88 -14.77 -11.74
C LYS A 9 -17.37 -14.89 -11.63
N LYS A 10 -16.67 -13.84 -12.05
CA LYS A 10 -15.29 -13.57 -11.66
C LYS A 10 -15.28 -13.72 -10.15
N ALA A 11 -14.69 -14.81 -9.68
CA ALA A 11 -14.54 -15.09 -8.26
C ALA A 11 -13.79 -13.92 -7.66
N SER A 12 -14.51 -13.05 -6.96
CA SER A 12 -13.92 -12.19 -5.94
C SER A 12 -13.38 -13.15 -4.89
N SER A 13 -12.11 -13.52 -5.03
CA SER A 13 -11.34 -14.11 -3.95
C SER A 13 -11.34 -13.09 -2.82
N SER A 14 -12.29 -13.21 -1.92
CA SER A 14 -12.36 -12.40 -0.71
C SER A 14 -11.21 -12.85 0.17
N THR A 15 -10.07 -12.18 0.05
CA THR A 15 -8.99 -12.22 1.04
C THR A 15 -9.61 -11.98 2.41
N PRO A 16 -9.23 -12.72 3.47
CA PRO A 16 -9.67 -12.40 4.83
C PRO A 16 -9.36 -10.92 5.09
N ALA A 17 -10.33 -10.19 5.65
CA ALA A 17 -10.19 -8.76 5.90
C ALA A 17 -9.04 -8.52 6.89
N THR A 18 -7.84 -8.28 6.35
CA THR A 18 -6.67 -7.85 7.10
C THR A 18 -7.04 -6.59 7.86
N LYS A 19 -6.76 -6.56 9.17
CA LYS A 19 -7.02 -5.39 10.02
C LYS A 19 -6.46 -4.13 9.35
N PRO A 20 -7.25 -3.03 9.24
CA PRO A 20 -6.77 -1.78 8.66
C PRO A 20 -5.48 -1.31 9.31
N LEU A 21 -4.55 -0.78 8.51
CA LEU A 21 -3.35 -0.11 9.00
C LEU A 21 -3.73 1.14 9.79
N ALA A 22 -2.95 1.46 10.81
CA ALA A 22 -3.12 2.63 11.65
C ALA A 22 -1.77 3.17 12.15
N VAL A 23 -1.78 4.43 12.62
CA VAL A 23 -0.62 5.03 13.31
C VAL A 23 -0.18 4.14 14.47
N GLY A 24 1.13 3.90 14.57
CA GLY A 24 1.75 3.01 15.54
C GLY A 24 1.88 1.55 15.08
N ASP A 25 1.27 1.15 13.96
CA ASP A 25 1.51 -0.19 13.41
C ASP A 25 2.97 -0.31 12.92
N GLN A 26 3.57 -1.45 13.23
CA GLN A 26 4.84 -1.89 12.64
C GLN A 26 4.57 -2.36 11.21
N VAL A 27 5.42 -1.93 10.28
CA VAL A 27 5.24 -2.16 8.85
C VAL A 27 6.58 -2.41 8.15
N VAL A 28 6.50 -2.90 6.93
CA VAL A 28 7.62 -3.11 6.02
C VAL A 28 7.28 -2.43 4.69
N THR A 29 8.25 -1.74 4.09
CA THR A 29 8.09 -1.07 2.78
C THR A 29 9.44 -0.98 2.06
N SER A 30 9.44 -0.78 0.73
CA SER A 30 10.66 -0.63 -0.07
C SER A 30 11.53 0.55 0.37
N ALA A 31 12.85 0.35 0.38
CA ALA A 31 13.88 1.25 0.91
C ALA A 31 14.18 2.56 0.14
N ASP A 32 13.64 2.77 -1.07
CA ASP A 32 13.99 3.79 -2.09
C ASP A 32 15.23 4.70 -1.86
N PRO A 33 16.14 4.88 -2.85
CA PRO A 33 16.11 4.27 -4.18
C PRO A 33 16.66 2.84 -4.16
N VAL A 34 16.06 2.00 -5.00
CA VAL A 34 16.65 0.73 -5.41
C VAL A 34 17.95 1.05 -6.15
N LEU A 35 19.08 0.57 -5.63
CA LEU A 35 20.35 0.67 -6.35
C LEU A 35 20.22 -0.06 -7.70
N PRO A 36 20.91 0.36 -8.78
CA PRO A 36 20.74 -0.22 -10.12
C PRO A 36 20.86 -1.75 -10.19
N ASP A 37 21.61 -2.35 -9.26
CA ASP A 37 21.89 -3.78 -9.16
C ASP A 37 21.38 -4.40 -7.85
N GLY A 38 20.61 -3.66 -7.05
CA GLY A 38 20.07 -4.15 -5.78
C GLY A 38 18.62 -4.55 -5.92
N ASP A 39 18.23 -5.70 -5.37
CA ASP A 39 16.81 -5.97 -5.12
C ASP A 39 16.25 -4.86 -4.22
N PRO A 40 14.98 -4.44 -4.41
CA PRO A 40 14.33 -3.52 -3.48
C PRO A 40 14.39 -4.16 -2.09
N SER A 41 15.25 -3.62 -1.21
CA SER A 41 15.30 -4.10 0.16
C SER A 41 14.06 -3.58 0.87
N GLU A 42 13.29 -4.53 1.39
CA GLU A 42 12.21 -4.26 2.31
C GLU A 42 12.81 -3.75 3.63
N GLN A 43 12.32 -2.60 4.08
CA GLN A 43 12.79 -1.95 5.31
C GLN A 43 11.66 -1.83 6.32
N PRO A 44 11.92 -2.25 7.57
CA PRO A 44 10.96 -2.10 8.66
C PRO A 44 10.85 -0.64 9.09
N GLY A 45 9.69 -0.31 9.63
CA GLY A 45 9.43 0.98 10.25
C GLY A 45 8.08 1.04 10.95
N VAL A 46 7.71 2.24 11.36
CA VAL A 46 6.46 2.51 12.09
C VAL A 46 5.67 3.60 11.38
N ILE A 47 4.37 3.38 11.21
CA ILE A 47 3.48 4.45 10.75
C ILE A 47 3.43 5.53 11.83
N VAL A 48 3.83 6.75 11.48
CA VAL A 48 3.86 7.90 12.40
C VAL A 48 2.74 8.91 12.15
N ASP A 49 2.13 8.90 10.97
CA ASP A 49 0.98 9.77 10.66
C ASP A 49 0.09 9.18 9.55
N ASP A 50 -1.18 9.60 9.53
CA ASP A 50 -2.21 9.20 8.57
C ASP A 50 -2.80 10.42 7.86
N PHE A 51 -2.47 10.59 6.58
CA PHE A 51 -2.92 11.69 5.75
C PHE A 51 -4.24 11.44 5.02
N ALA A 52 -5.01 10.39 5.34
CA ALA A 52 -6.26 10.04 4.65
C ALA A 52 -7.21 11.22 4.43
N GLY A 53 -7.36 12.08 5.45
CA GLY A 53 -8.26 13.25 5.39
C GLY A 53 -7.75 14.41 4.52
N SER A 54 -6.55 14.29 3.95
CA SER A 54 -5.92 15.30 3.10
C SER A 54 -5.65 14.81 1.67
N LEU A 55 -6.06 13.59 1.35
CA LEU A 55 -5.95 13.03 0.00
C LEU A 55 -7.10 13.55 -0.86
N ALA A 56 -6.78 14.06 -2.05
CA ALA A 56 -7.76 14.19 -3.12
C ALA A 56 -7.97 12.82 -3.78
N ASP A 57 -9.14 12.59 -4.37
CA ASP A 57 -9.42 11.35 -5.09
C ASP A 57 -8.54 11.27 -6.35
N ASP A 58 -8.19 10.07 -6.79
CA ASP A 58 -7.31 9.89 -7.96
C ASP A 58 -7.86 10.55 -9.23
N ALA A 59 -9.20 10.57 -9.36
CA ALA A 59 -9.90 11.24 -10.44
C ALA A 59 -9.75 12.77 -10.42
N ASP A 60 -9.48 13.37 -9.26
CA ASP A 60 -9.36 14.82 -9.11
C ASP A 60 -8.00 15.34 -9.60
N TYR A 61 -6.97 14.49 -9.65
CA TYR A 61 -5.64 14.92 -10.10
C TYR A 61 -5.56 15.15 -11.61
N GLY A 62 -6.44 14.54 -12.41
CA GLY A 62 -6.42 14.62 -13.87
C GLY A 62 -5.16 14.05 -14.52
N ARG A 63 -4.41 13.23 -13.79
CA ARG A 63 -3.12 12.65 -14.19
C ARG A 63 -2.88 11.34 -13.42
N ASP A 64 -2.00 10.52 -13.96
CA ASP A 64 -1.54 9.23 -13.39
C ASP A 64 -0.20 9.33 -12.64
N TRP A 65 0.32 10.56 -12.46
CA TRP A 65 1.60 10.83 -11.80
C TRP A 65 1.47 11.84 -10.66
N ALA A 66 2.37 11.73 -9.66
CA ALA A 66 2.37 12.56 -8.46
C ALA A 66 1.06 12.51 -7.66
N HIS A 67 0.58 11.29 -7.40
CA HIS A 67 -0.49 11.02 -6.43
C HIS A 67 0.01 11.22 -5.00
N ALA A 68 -0.86 11.76 -4.13
CA ALA A 68 -0.54 11.90 -2.73
C ALA A 68 -0.52 10.53 -2.03
N ARG A 69 0.44 10.35 -1.13
CA ARG A 69 0.64 9.11 -0.38
C ARG A 69 0.13 9.27 1.04
N ARG A 70 -0.66 8.31 1.50
CA ARG A 70 -1.41 8.36 2.77
C ARG A 70 -0.52 8.30 4.01
N TRP A 71 0.45 7.39 4.02
CA TRP A 71 1.16 7.01 5.24
C TRP A 71 2.47 7.75 5.33
N ALA A 72 2.75 8.41 6.46
CA ALA A 72 4.13 8.72 6.83
C ALA A 72 4.68 7.60 7.69
N ILE A 73 5.81 7.04 7.27
CA ILE A 73 6.49 5.93 7.92
C ILE A 73 7.89 6.38 8.31
N LYS A 74 8.20 6.26 9.60
CA LYS A 74 9.56 6.40 10.08
C LYS A 74 10.22 5.03 9.99
N LEU A 75 11.17 4.89 9.08
CA LEU A 75 12.00 3.70 8.94
C LEU A 75 12.93 3.57 10.15
N ASP A 76 13.35 2.34 10.44
CA ASP A 76 14.26 2.06 11.56
C ASP A 76 15.63 2.74 11.40
N ASP A 77 16.04 3.02 10.15
CA ASP A 77 17.24 3.80 9.82
C ASP A 77 17.10 5.31 10.07
N GLY A 78 15.90 5.76 10.49
CA GLY A 78 15.58 7.14 10.82
C GLY A 78 15.03 7.98 9.66
N ARG A 79 14.99 7.46 8.43
CA ARG A 79 14.40 8.17 7.29
C ARG A 79 12.87 8.21 7.41
N LEU A 80 12.29 9.31 6.93
CA LEU A 80 10.85 9.45 6.79
C LEU A 80 10.48 9.20 5.32
N VAL A 81 9.59 8.23 5.09
CA VAL A 81 9.07 7.91 3.76
C VAL A 81 7.55 8.07 3.76
N PHE A 82 7.01 8.40 2.59
CA PHE A 82 5.57 8.47 2.37
C PHE A 82 5.15 7.31 1.48
N ARG A 83 4.05 6.62 1.82
CA ARG A 83 3.56 5.43 1.10
C ARG A 83 2.05 5.41 0.91
N SER A 84 1.58 4.84 -0.21
CA SER A 84 0.18 4.47 -0.36
C SER A 84 -0.14 3.21 0.45
N SER A 85 -1.42 2.83 0.54
CA SER A 85 -1.78 1.63 1.31
C SER A 85 -1.34 0.33 0.64
N GLU A 86 -1.15 0.32 -0.69
CA GLU A 86 -0.61 -0.85 -1.40
C GLU A 86 0.92 -0.99 -1.33
N GLU A 87 1.64 0.06 -0.94
CA GLU A 87 3.11 0.04 -0.83
C GLU A 87 3.60 -0.35 0.59
N VAL A 88 2.69 -0.79 1.48
CA VAL A 88 2.96 -1.03 2.90
C VAL A 88 2.38 -2.36 3.35
N GLU A 89 3.21 -3.20 3.95
CA GLU A 89 2.79 -4.49 4.48
C GLU A 89 3.05 -4.58 5.99
N ARG A 90 2.32 -5.47 6.68
CA ARG A 90 2.65 -5.82 8.06
C ARG A 90 3.82 -6.83 8.05
N PRO A 91 4.79 -6.74 8.97
CA PRO A 91 5.86 -7.71 9.05
C PRO A 91 5.29 -9.12 9.27
N ALA A 92 5.85 -10.12 8.57
CA ALA A 92 5.57 -11.52 8.86
C ALA A 92 6.03 -11.83 10.30
N GLY A 93 5.13 -12.41 11.10
CA GLY A 93 5.41 -12.82 12.47
C GLY A 93 6.18 -14.12 12.59
#